data_AF-A0AAN1WHG3-F1
#
_entry.id   AF-A0AAN1WHG3-F1
#
_cell.length_a   1.000
_cell.length_b   1.000
_cell.length_c   1.000
_cell.angle_alpha   90.00
_cell.angle_beta   90.00
_cell.angle_gamma   90.00
#
_symmetry.space_group_name_H-M   'P 1'
#
loop_
_entity.id
_entity.type
_entity.pdbx_description
1 polymer ?
#
loop_
_entity_poly.entity_id
_entity_poly.type
_entity_poly.pdbx_seq_one_letter_code
_entity_poly.pdbx_strand_id
1 'polypeptide(L)' 'MVFTMMSPKPIDYYRGLTSGGSYLAMLSQDQAAAVLKAHDHGIAALGIEEVALLDQVMSILKGEIRP' A
#
# COMPACT_ATOMS: atom_id res chain seq x y z
N MET A 1 2.79 17.31 -21.47
CA MET A 1 2.17 16.02 -21.14
C MET A 1 1.11 16.27 -20.10
N VAL A 2 -0.15 15.98 -20.39
CA VAL A 2 -1.23 16.14 -19.41
C VAL A 2 -1.12 14.98 -18.42
N PHE A 3 -0.61 15.24 -17.22
CA PHE A 3 -0.81 14.33 -16.09
C PHE A 3 -2.30 14.36 -15.78
N THR A 4 -3.07 13.41 -16.31
CA THR A 4 -4.43 13.20 -15.87
C THR A 4 -4.34 12.75 -14.41
N MET A 5 -4.48 13.68 -13.47
CA MET A 5 -4.81 13.33 -12.08
C MET A 5 -6.19 12.69 -12.12
N MET A 6 -6.25 11.39 -12.37
CA MET A 6 -7.48 10.64 -12.21
C MET A 6 -7.88 10.78 -10.76
N SER A 7 -8.98 11.48 -10.51
CA SER A 7 -9.58 11.54 -9.18
C SER A 7 -9.71 10.11 -8.63
N PRO A 8 -9.44 9.90 -7.34
CA PRO A 8 -9.62 8.59 -6.72
C PRO A 8 -11.01 8.05 -7.06
N LYS A 9 -11.07 6.84 -7.61
CA LYS A 9 -12.34 6.20 -7.89
C LYS A 9 -13.00 5.77 -6.57
N PRO A 10 -14.33 5.64 -6.51
CA PRO A 10 -14.97 5.10 -5.32
C PRO A 10 -14.48 3.67 -5.03
N ILE A 11 -14.56 3.25 -3.77
CA ILE A 11 -14.05 1.95 -3.32
C ILE A 11 -14.65 0.76 -4.10
N ASP A 12 -15.91 0.88 -4.55
CA ASP A 12 -16.60 -0.17 -5.33
C ASP A 12 -15.91 -0.49 -6.65
N TYR A 13 -15.27 0.49 -7.30
CA TYR A 13 -14.47 0.25 -8.49
C TYR A 13 -13.30 -0.71 -8.19
N TYR A 14 -12.62 -0.52 -7.06
CA TYR A 14 -11.49 -1.36 -6.66
C TYR A 14 -11.94 -2.73 -6.16
N ARG A 15 -13.12 -2.83 -5.53
CA ARG A 15 -13.74 -4.13 -5.22
C ARG A 15 -13.93 -4.96 -6.48
N GLY A 16 -14.35 -4.35 -7.59
CA GLY A 16 -14.44 -5.04 -8.89
C GLY A 16 -13.10 -5.47 -9.51
N LEU A 17 -11.96 -5.00 -8.98
CA LEU A 17 -10.62 -5.37 -9.43
C LEU A 17 -9.94 -6.43 -8.56
N THR A 18 -10.59 -6.86 -7.48
CA THR A 18 -10.02 -7.80 -6.51
C THR A 18 -11.02 -8.92 -6.26
N SER A 19 -10.53 -10.14 -6.04
CA SER A 19 -11.40 -11.31 -5.80
C SER A 19 -11.57 -11.67 -4.33
N GLY A 20 -10.89 -10.94 -3.43
CA GLY A 20 -10.74 -11.34 -2.03
C GLY A 20 -9.86 -12.58 -1.87
N GLY A 21 -9.64 -13.02 -0.63
CA GLY A 21 -8.81 -14.18 -0.31
C GLY A 21 -7.66 -13.86 0.64
N SER A 22 -6.68 -14.77 0.70
CA SER A 22 -5.46 -14.60 1.48
C SER A 22 -4.29 -14.30 0.56
N TYR A 23 -3.54 -13.25 0.88
CA TYR A 23 -2.34 -12.84 0.16
C TYR A 23 -1.19 -12.71 1.17
N LEU A 24 0.01 -13.08 0.76
CA LEU A 24 1.21 -13.07 1.61
C LEU A 24 2.24 -12.11 1.01
N ALA A 25 2.89 -11.31 1.85
CA ALA A 25 4.02 -10.48 1.48
C ALA A 25 5.20 -10.81 2.40
N MET A 26 6.38 -11.01 1.81
CA MET A 26 7.62 -11.20 2.56
C MET A 26 8.26 -9.83 2.80
N LEU A 27 8.42 -9.46 4.08
CA LEU A 27 8.90 -8.13 4.46
C LEU A 27 10.27 -8.21 5.13
N SER A 28 11.09 -7.18 4.91
CA SER A 28 12.25 -6.93 5.77
C SER A 28 11.81 -6.43 7.16
N GLN A 29 12.73 -6.43 8.12
CA GLN A 29 12.47 -5.90 9.46
C GLN A 29 12.04 -4.43 9.42
N ASP A 30 12.69 -3.61 8.59
CA ASP A 30 12.40 -2.18 8.48
C ASP A 30 11.01 -1.94 7.86
N GLN A 31 10.64 -2.74 6.86
CA GLN A 31 9.31 -2.69 6.26
C GLN A 31 8.24 -3.07 7.29
N ALA A 32 8.48 -4.13 8.08
CA ALA A 32 7.56 -4.53 9.14
C ALA A 32 7.42 -3.44 10.22
N ALA A 33 8.52 -2.79 10.61
CA ALA A 33 8.51 -1.69 11.58
C ALA A 33 7.73 -0.48 11.06
N ALA A 34 7.93 -0.10 9.78
CA ALA A 34 7.20 1.00 9.15
C ALA A 34 5.69 0.73 9.11
N VAL A 35 5.28 -0.50 8.76
CA VAL A 35 3.87 -0.92 8.79
C VAL A 35 3.29 -0.81 10.20
N LEU A 36 4.00 -1.30 11.21
CA LEU A 36 3.54 -1.27 12.59
C LEU A 36 3.38 0.18 13.08
N LYS A 37 4.37 1.04 12.85
CA LYS A 37 4.30 2.45 13.22
C LYS A 37 3.17 3.18 12.50
N ALA A 38 2.96 2.91 11.21
CA ALA A 38 1.87 3.47 10.43
C ALA A 38 0.50 3.07 10.97
N HIS A 39 0.36 1.83 11.44
CA HIS A 39 -0.86 1.34 12.05
C HIS A 39 -1.13 2.02 13.41
N ASP A 40 -0.10 2.11 14.27
CA ASP A 40 -0.25 2.58 15.64
C ASP A 40 -0.39 4.11 15.75
N HIS A 41 0.28 4.85 14.87
CA HIS A 41 0.36 6.31 14.92
C HIS A 41 -0.19 7.02 13.68
N GLY A 42 -0.64 6.26 12.67
CA GLY A 42 -1.09 6.78 11.38
C GLY A 42 0.06 7.07 10.42
N ILE A 43 -0.26 7.09 9.12
CA ILE A 43 0.72 7.32 8.03
C ILE A 43 1.40 8.70 8.18
N ALA A 44 0.70 9.70 8.72
CA ALA A 44 1.24 11.04 8.93
C ALA A 44 2.40 11.11 9.95
N ALA A 45 2.59 10.06 10.76
CA ALA A 45 3.69 9.96 11.72
C ALA A 45 4.98 9.37 11.11
N LEU A 46 4.95 8.98 9.83
CA LEU A 46 6.10 8.42 9.14
C LEU A 46 7.03 9.52 8.60
N GLY A 47 8.33 9.32 8.74
CA GLY A 47 9.36 10.05 8.01
C GLY A 47 9.43 9.64 6.55
N ILE A 48 10.18 10.39 5.74
CA ILE A 48 10.27 10.19 4.27
C ILE A 48 10.75 8.76 3.92
N GLU A 49 11.76 8.26 4.64
CA GLU A 49 12.30 6.92 4.42
C GLU A 49 11.28 5.83 4.81
N GLU A 50 10.56 6.04 5.91
CA GLU A 50 9.52 5.11 6.38
C GLU A 50 8.31 5.07 5.43
N VAL A 51 7.94 6.21 4.85
CA VAL A 51 6.92 6.29 3.79
C VAL A 51 7.36 5.46 2.58
N ALA A 52 8.63 5.59 2.16
CA ALA A 52 9.15 4.81 1.04
C ALA A 52 9.12 3.29 1.33
N LEU A 53 9.36 2.87 2.58
CA LEU A 53 9.23 1.47 3.00
C LEU A 53 7.77 1.01 2.93
N LEU A 54 6.82 1.81 3.39
CA LEU A 54 5.39 1.50 3.30
C LEU A 54 4.93 1.40 1.83
N ASP A 55 5.39 2.30 0.97
CA ASP A 55 5.08 2.27 -0.47
C ASP A 55 5.61 0.99 -1.14
N GLN A 56 6.81 0.52 -0.75
CA GLN A 56 7.34 -0.76 -1.23
C GLN A 56 6.45 -1.93 -0.80
N VAL A 57 5.99 -1.96 0.46
CA VAL A 57 5.05 -2.99 0.96
C VAL A 57 3.76 -2.99 0.15
N MET A 58 3.19 -1.80 -0.11
CA MET A 58 1.98 -1.64 -0.91
C MET A 58 2.19 -2.11 -2.35
N SER A 59 3.38 -1.90 -2.93
CA SER A 59 3.74 -2.38 -4.27
C SER A 59 3.81 -3.90 -4.33
N ILE A 60 4.41 -4.55 -3.32
CA ILE A 60 4.46 -6.01 -3.22
C ILE A 60 3.05 -6.58 -3.16
N LEU A 61 2.22 -6.07 -2.23
CA LEU A 61 0.83 -6.53 -2.09
C LEU A 61 0.01 -6.27 -3.36
N LYS A 62 0.22 -5.13 -4.03
CA LYS A 62 -0.45 -4.83 -5.31
C LYS A 62 -0.19 -5.91 -6.36
N GLY A 63 1.03 -6.41 -6.46
CA GLY A 63 1.38 -7.51 -7.39
C GLY A 63 0.64 -8.81 -7.05
N GLU A 64 0.44 -9.10 -5.77
CA GLU A 64 -0.26 -10.30 -5.31
C GLU A 64 -1.79 -10.20 -5.49
N ILE A 65 -2.39 -9.05 -5.17
CA ILE A 65 -3.85 -8.86 -5.25
C ILE A 65 -4.35 -8.61 -6.67
N ARG A 66 -3.45 -8.18 -7.57
CA ARG A 66 -3.76 -7.87 -8.97
C ARG A 66 -2.53 -8.16 -9.85
N PRO A 67 -2.36 -9.41 -10.33
CA PRO A 67 -1.34 -9.74 -11.31
C PRO A 67 -1.56 -9.02 -12.66
#